data_AF-A0A3N5SQK3-F1
#
_entry.id   AF-A0A3N5SQK3-F1
#
_cell.length_a   1.000
_cell.length_b   1.000
_cell.length_c   1.000
_cell.angle_alpha   90.00
_cell.angle_beta   90.00
_cell.angle_gamma   90.00
#
_symmetry.space_group_name_H-M   'P 1'
#
loop_
_entity.id
_entity.type
_entity.pdbx_description
1 polymer ?
#
loop_
_entity_poly.entity_id
_entity_poly.type
_entity_poly.pdbx_seq_one_letter_code
_entity_poly.pdbx_strand_id
1 'polypeptide(L)'
;TFRSRSLVLRTPTAVAGVRGTDFGVVAGRQETKLVVFEGQVEVASSNQDIIKAFMVKEREEVSVKKDVPPTAPRVVPGEILKSWFDYYDIDERSRIIIRNKRDEGLLDGILRKKDF
;
A
#
# COMPACT_ATOMS: atom_id res chain seq x y z
N THR A 1 28.49 -5.49 -13.99
CA THR A 1 28.27 -4.05 -13.74
C THR A 1 26.86 -3.68 -14.14
N PHE A 2 25.91 -3.59 -13.19
CA PHE A 2 24.50 -3.28 -13.49
C PHE A 2 24.33 -1.80 -13.89
N ARG A 3 24.45 -1.53 -15.19
CA ARG A 3 24.19 -0.23 -15.83
C ARG A 3 22.73 -0.18 -16.29
N SER A 4 21.80 -0.01 -15.35
CA SER A 4 20.39 0.40 -15.52
C SER A 4 19.67 0.11 -14.20
N ARG A 5 19.65 1.06 -13.26
CA ARG A 5 19.09 0.84 -11.89
C ARG A 5 17.67 1.39 -11.75
N SER A 6 16.82 1.24 -12.77
CA SER A 6 15.41 1.60 -12.70
C SER A 6 14.55 0.35 -12.55
N LEU A 7 13.77 0.29 -11.47
CA LEU A 7 12.73 -0.70 -11.29
C LEU A 7 11.39 -0.06 -11.67
N VAL A 8 10.59 -0.75 -12.47
CA VAL A 8 9.21 -0.36 -12.75
C VAL A 8 8.30 -1.40 -12.13
N LEU A 9 7.56 -1.00 -11.09
CA LEU A 9 6.54 -1.84 -10.50
C LEU A 9 5.22 -1.63 -11.24
N ARG A 10 4.58 -2.72 -11.65
CA ARG A 10 3.24 -2.69 -12.25
C ARG A 10 2.29 -3.52 -11.40
N THR A 11 1.16 -2.93 -11.09
CA THR A 11 0.03 -3.55 -10.38
C THR A 11 -1.22 -3.41 -11.26
N PRO A 12 -2.35 -4.05 -10.91
CA PRO A 12 -3.59 -3.87 -11.66
C PRO A 12 -4.05 -2.41 -11.80
N THR A 13 -3.74 -1.56 -10.81
CA THR A 13 -4.24 -0.17 -10.77
C THR A 13 -3.16 0.90 -10.88
N ALA A 14 -1.88 0.57 -10.68
CA ALA A 14 -0.80 1.55 -10.63
C ALA A 14 0.45 1.10 -11.40
N VAL A 15 1.18 2.09 -11.91
CA VAL A 15 2.57 1.94 -12.38
C VAL A 15 3.44 2.85 -11.53
N ALA A 16 4.55 2.31 -11.04
CA ALA A 16 5.48 3.06 -10.19
C ALA A 16 6.91 2.96 -10.73
N GLY A 17 7.54 4.13 -10.90
CA GLY A 17 8.95 4.29 -11.27
C GLY A 17 9.81 4.41 -10.01
N VAL A 18 10.71 3.45 -9.80
CA VAL A 18 11.50 3.31 -8.57
C VAL A 18 12.99 3.38 -8.89
N ARG A 19 13.73 4.15 -8.09
CA ARG A 19 15.19 4.31 -8.24
C ARG A 19 15.88 4.49 -6.90
N GLY A 20 16.49 3.41 -6.40
CA GLY A 20 17.28 3.44 -5.16
C GLY A 20 16.43 3.81 -3.94
N THR A 21 15.27 3.18 -3.81
CA THR A 21 14.22 3.54 -2.83
C THR A 21 13.85 2.31 -2.01
N ASP A 22 13.62 2.50 -0.71
CA ASP A 22 12.92 1.54 0.15
C ASP A 22 11.43 1.93 0.23
N PHE A 23 10.54 1.01 -0.15
CA PHE A 23 9.12 1.27 -0.29
C PHE A 23 8.30 0.00 -0.07
N GLY A 24 7.05 0.19 0.38
CA GLY A 24 6.09 -0.88 0.62
C GLY A 24 4.88 -0.76 -0.29
N VAL A 25 4.32 -1.90 -0.71
CA VAL A 25 3.12 -1.94 -1.56
C VAL A 25 2.16 -3.01 -1.06
N VAL A 26 0.89 -2.64 -0.95
CA VAL A 26 -0.24 -3.57 -0.87
C VAL A 26 -1.06 -3.40 -2.14
N ALA A 27 -1.21 -4.48 -2.91
CA ALA A 27 -1.89 -4.45 -4.19
C ALA A 27 -3.05 -5.43 -4.21
N GLY A 28 -4.26 -4.92 -4.43
CA GLY A 28 -5.46 -5.68 -4.72
C GLY A 28 -5.85 -5.57 -6.19
N ARG A 29 -7.03 -6.09 -6.54
CA ARG A 29 -7.57 -5.98 -7.92
C ARG A 29 -8.12 -4.59 -8.24
N GLN A 30 -8.55 -3.86 -7.22
CA GLN A 30 -9.28 -2.59 -7.36
C GLN A 30 -8.54 -1.39 -6.78
N GLU A 31 -7.47 -1.63 -6.03
CA GLU A 31 -6.69 -0.59 -5.38
C GLU A 31 -5.25 -1.06 -5.17
N THR A 32 -4.32 -0.11 -5.27
CA THR A 32 -2.94 -0.25 -4.85
C THR A 32 -2.63 0.84 -3.85
N LYS A 33 -2.05 0.48 -2.71
CA LYS A 33 -1.47 1.42 -1.75
C LYS A 33 0.04 1.29 -1.78
N LEU A 34 0.74 2.42 -1.77
CA LEU A 34 2.19 2.49 -1.75
C LEU A 34 2.64 3.45 -0.66
N VAL A 35 3.65 3.05 0.11
CA VAL A 35 4.33 3.89 1.11
C VAL A 35 5.82 3.94 0.80
N VAL A 36 6.48 5.07 1.05
CA VAL A 36 7.94 5.19 0.91
C VAL A 36 8.59 5.29 2.29
N PHE A 37 9.53 4.39 2.56
CA PHE A 37 10.33 4.38 3.78
C PHE A 37 11.58 5.25 3.63
N GLU A 38 12.27 5.16 2.49
CA GLU A 38 13.45 5.96 2.17
C GLU A 38 13.52 6.25 0.67
N GLY A 39 13.85 7.48 0.29
CA GLY A 39 13.96 7.90 -1.11
C GLY A 39 12.67 8.47 -1.68
N GLN A 40 12.37 8.18 -2.95
CA GLN A 40 11.14 8.64 -3.61
C GLN A 40 10.67 7.68 -4.70
N VAL A 41 9.36 7.69 -4.99
CA VAL A 41 8.72 6.90 -6.04
C VAL A 41 7.78 7.79 -6.84
N GLU A 42 7.88 7.74 -8.17
CA GLU A 42 6.85 8.31 -9.04
C GLU A 42 5.72 7.29 -9.23
N VAL A 43 4.48 7.66 -8.92
CA VAL A 43 3.31 6.78 -8.99
C VAL A 43 2.25 7.37 -9.91
N ALA A 44 1.80 6.56 -10.85
CA ALA A 44 0.74 6.87 -11.81
C ALA A 44 -0.33 5.77 -11.83
N SER A 45 -1.47 6.07 -12.46
CA SER A 45 -2.48 5.06 -12.78
C SER A 45 -1.95 4.06 -13.81
N SER A 46 -2.45 2.82 -13.78
CA SER A 46 -2.24 1.86 -14.87
C SER A 46 -3.01 2.22 -16.14
N ASN A 47 -4.07 3.02 -16.02
CA ASN A 47 -4.82 3.57 -17.14
C ASN A 47 -4.04 4.75 -17.75
N GLN A 48 -3.64 4.61 -19.02
CA GLN A 48 -2.79 5.55 -19.74
C GLN A 48 -3.49 6.88 -20.10
N ASP A 49 -4.83 6.89 -20.10
CA ASP A 49 -5.61 8.12 -20.33
C ASP A 49 -5.56 9.06 -19.11
N ILE A 50 -5.14 8.54 -17.95
CA ILE A 50 -5.00 9.30 -16.71
C ILE A 50 -3.56 9.77 -16.57
N ILE A 51 -3.30 10.98 -17.08
CA ILE A 51 -1.96 11.59 -17.11
C ILE A 51 -1.41 12.04 -15.75
N LYS A 52 -2.24 12.03 -14.69
CA LYS A 52 -1.84 12.52 -13.37
C LYS A 52 -0.96 11.50 -12.64
N ALA A 53 0.21 11.95 -12.23
CA ALA A 53 1.14 11.21 -11.39
C ALA A 53 1.54 12.03 -10.16
N PHE A 54 2.06 11.37 -9.13
CA PHE A 54 2.64 12.02 -7.96
C PHE A 54 4.02 11.45 -7.65
N MET A 55 4.92 12.34 -7.21
CA MET A 55 6.16 11.94 -6.54
C MET A 55 5.83 11.71 -5.07
N VAL A 56 5.96 10.47 -4.62
CA VAL A 56 5.77 10.04 -3.23
C VAL A 56 7.14 10.02 -2.55
N LYS A 57 7.26 10.70 -1.42
CA LYS A 57 8.52 10.85 -0.68
C LYS A 57 8.49 10.06 0.62
N GLU A 58 9.64 9.99 1.28
CA GLU A 58 9.79 9.40 2.60
C GLU A 58 8.64 9.75 3.56
N ARG A 59 8.11 8.71 4.22
CA ARG A 59 6.97 8.73 5.13
C ARG A 59 5.64 9.13 4.49
N GLU A 60 5.56 9.24 3.17
CA GLU A 60 4.30 9.45 2.48
C GLU A 60 3.72 8.15 1.95
N GLU A 61 2.39 8.10 1.89
CA GLU A 61 1.67 7.07 1.17
C GLU A 61 0.69 7.65 0.15
N VAL A 62 0.39 6.82 -0.85
CA VAL A 62 -0.59 7.11 -1.90
C VAL A 62 -1.50 5.89 -2.12
N SER A 63 -2.73 6.15 -2.54
CA SER A 63 -3.65 5.14 -3.04
C SER A 63 -3.96 5.38 -4.52
N VAL A 64 -4.01 4.31 -5.29
CA VAL A 64 -4.43 4.32 -6.69
C VAL A 64 -5.55 3.30 -6.86
N LYS A 65 -6.77 3.81 -7.01
CA LYS A 65 -7.93 2.98 -7.36
C LYS A 65 -7.97 2.73 -8.85
N LYS A 66 -8.63 1.65 -9.25
CA LYS A 66 -8.81 1.31 -10.66
C LYS A 66 -9.46 2.46 -11.44
N ASP A 67 -8.88 2.80 -12.59
CA ASP A 67 -9.39 3.82 -13.52
C ASP A 67 -9.60 5.22 -12.89
N VAL A 68 -8.83 5.54 -11.85
CA VAL A 68 -8.87 6.84 -11.15
C VAL A 68 -7.44 7.36 -10.96
N PRO A 69 -7.20 8.69 -11.00
CA PRO A 69 -5.89 9.24 -10.66
C PRO A 69 -5.44 8.84 -9.25
N PRO A 70 -4.12 8.73 -9.00
CA PRO A 70 -3.62 8.55 -7.65
C PRO A 70 -4.12 9.66 -6.71
N THR A 71 -4.30 9.34 -5.43
CA THR A 71 -4.60 10.36 -4.41
C THR A 71 -3.40 11.29 -4.22
N ALA A 72 -3.62 12.47 -3.65
CA ALA A 72 -2.49 13.25 -3.17
C ALA A 72 -1.72 12.45 -2.09
N PRO A 73 -0.38 12.47 -2.07
CA PRO A 73 0.40 11.83 -1.02
C PRO A 73 0.02 12.37 0.36
N ARG A 74 -0.05 11.48 1.35
CA ARG A 74 -0.32 11.82 2.74
C ARG A 74 0.78 11.31 3.64
N VAL A 75 1.14 12.10 4.65
CA VAL A 75 2.15 11.70 5.64
C VAL A 75 1.60 10.61 6.55
N VAL A 76 2.35 9.52 6.66
CA VAL A 76 2.12 8.42 7.59
C VAL A 76 2.82 8.75 8.92
N PRO A 77 2.09 8.74 10.05
CA PRO A 77 2.69 8.86 11.37
C PRO A 77 3.75 7.76 11.61
N GLY A 78 4.86 8.11 12.27
CA GLY A 78 5.99 7.18 12.43
C GLY A 78 5.64 5.89 13.18
N GLU A 79 4.68 5.94 14.09
CA GLU A 79 4.16 4.76 14.80
C GLU A 79 3.44 3.78 13.87
N ILE A 80 2.67 4.31 12.90
CA ILE A 80 1.95 3.52 11.91
C ILE A 80 2.91 3.00 10.84
N LEU A 81 3.92 3.78 10.47
CA LEU A 81 4.88 3.42 9.42
C LEU A 81 5.61 2.10 9.73
N LYS A 82 5.97 1.88 11.00
CA LYS A 82 6.67 0.65 11.44
C LYS A 82 5.84 -0.61 11.32
N SER A 83 4.51 -0.49 11.41
CA SER A 83 3.55 -1.60 11.30
C SER A 83 2.63 -1.40 10.09
N TRP A 84 3.12 -0.75 9.04
CA TRP A 84 2.27 -0.32 7.92
C TRP A 84 1.66 -1.52 7.19
N PHE A 85 2.42 -2.60 7.01
CA PHE A 85 1.91 -3.84 6.42
C PHE A 85 0.85 -4.51 7.29
N ASP A 86 0.94 -4.40 8.62
CA ASP A 86 -0.04 -4.99 9.53
C ASP A 86 -1.35 -4.19 9.58
N TYR A 87 -1.33 -2.94 9.10
CA TYR A 87 -2.51 -2.07 9.07
C TYR A 87 -3.48 -2.44 7.95
N TYR A 88 -2.97 -3.06 6.87
CA TYR A 88 -3.77 -3.43 5.71
C TYR A 88 -3.93 -4.94 5.61
N ASP A 89 -5.11 -5.37 5.20
CA ASP A 89 -5.39 -6.75 4.80
C ASP A 89 -6.03 -6.79 3.41
N ILE A 90 -6.01 -7.96 2.76
CA ILE A 90 -6.66 -8.18 1.48
C ILE A 90 -7.77 -9.20 1.69
N ASP A 91 -9.02 -8.77 1.45
CA ASP A 91 -10.17 -9.66 1.60
C ASP A 91 -10.26 -10.71 0.46
N GLU A 92 -11.19 -11.65 0.59
CA GLU A 92 -11.44 -12.71 -0.41
C GLU A 92 -11.78 -12.17 -1.81
N ARG A 93 -12.20 -10.90 -1.91
CA ARG A 93 -12.51 -10.21 -3.17
C ARG A 93 -11.33 -9.39 -3.70
N SER A 94 -10.15 -9.56 -3.12
CA SER A 94 -8.93 -8.82 -3.44
C SER A 94 -9.06 -7.30 -3.23
N ARG A 95 -9.84 -6.87 -2.24
CA ARG A 95 -9.97 -5.46 -1.82
C ARG A 95 -9.08 -5.21 -0.61
N ILE A 96 -8.44 -4.05 -0.59
CA ILE A 96 -7.62 -3.62 0.55
C ILE A 96 -8.58 -3.12 1.65
N ILE A 97 -8.48 -3.71 2.83
CA ILE A 97 -9.24 -3.34 4.02
C ILE A 97 -8.28 -2.94 5.16
N ILE A 98 -8.76 -2.18 6.12
CA ILE A 98 -7.98 -1.85 7.33
C ILE A 98 -8.18 -3.00 8.33
N ARG A 99 -7.08 -3.57 8.83
CA ARG A 99 -7.15 -4.63 9.84
C ARG A 99 -7.61 -4.05 11.18
N ASN A 100 -8.78 -4.48 11.66
CA ASN A 100 -9.24 -4.13 13.01
C ASN A 100 -8.56 -5.07 14.02
N LYS A 101 -7.62 -4.55 14.82
CA LYS A 101 -6.99 -5.27 15.95
C LYS A 101 -7.98 -5.78 17.03
N ARG A 102 -9.28 -5.49 16.94
CA ARG A 102 -10.28 -5.87 17.94
C ARG A 102 -10.77 -7.32 17.82
N ASP A 103 -10.65 -7.94 16.65
CA ASP A 103 -11.28 -9.26 16.42
C ASP A 103 -10.44 -10.44 16.93
N GLU A 104 -9.12 -10.29 17.06
CA GLU A 104 -8.26 -11.33 17.63
C GLU A 104 -8.48 -11.52 19.15
N GLY A 105 -8.84 -10.47 19.89
CA GLY A 105 -9.03 -10.54 21.34
C GLY A 105 -10.40 -11.03 21.81
N LEU A 106 -11.45 -10.88 20.98
CA LEU A 106 -12.82 -11.24 21.35
C LEU A 106 -13.15 -12.71 21.09
N LEU A 107 -12.60 -13.29 20.03
CA LEU A 107 -12.85 -14.71 19.70
C LEU A 107 -12.10 -15.65 20.66
N ASP A 108 -10.88 -15.29 21.07
CA ASP A 108 -10.07 -16.09 22.00
C ASP A 108 -10.69 -16.16 23.42
N GLY A 109 -11.37 -15.09 23.85
CA GLY A 109 -12.08 -15.04 25.13
C GLY A 109 -13.39 -15.84 25.17
N ILE A 110 -14.05 -16.05 24.02
CA ILE A 110 -15.31 -16.81 23.94
C ILE A 110 -15.02 -18.31 23.79
N LEU A 111 -13.98 -18.69 23.06
CA LEU A 111 -13.58 -20.10 22.88
C LEU A 111 -13.05 -20.71 24.20
N ARG A 112 -12.23 -19.99 24.96
CA ARG A 112 -11.74 -20.46 26.27
C ARG A 112 -12.83 -20.65 27.33
N LYS A 113 -13.98 -20.01 27.18
CA LYS A 113 -15.09 -20.09 28.15
C LYS A 113 -16.00 -21.29 27.96
N LYS A 114 -15.83 -22.07 26.89
CA LYS A 114 -16.59 -23.30 26.63
C LYS A 114 -15.91 -24.58 27.12
N ASP A 115 -14.65 -24.49 27.54
CA ASP A 115 -13.86 -25.64 28.02
C ASP A 115 -13.72 -25.69 29.55
N PHE A 116 -14.63 -25.03 30.30
CA PHE A 116 -14.74 -25.14 31.76
C PHE A 116 -16.18 -25.38 32.21
#